data_AF-A0A6G4WP12-F1
#
_entry.id   AF-A0A6G4WP12-F1
#
_cell.length_a   1.000
_cell.length_b   1.000
_cell.length_c   1.000
_cell.angle_alpha   90.00
_cell.angle_beta   90.00
_cell.angle_gamma   90.00
#
_symmetry.space_group_name_H-M   'P 1'
#
loop_
_entity.id
_entity.type
_entity.pdbx_description
1 polymer ?
#
loop_
_entity_poly.entity_id
_entity_poly.type
_entity_poly.pdbx_seq_one_letter_code
_entity_poly.pdbx_strand_id
1 'polypeptide(L)'
;MTREAAAQMSGRCSADDVTAGMVLFGLRRSLAREAVTDELYDDLEAVLGENAKPAPDEVPAIADRLRRATTKLVEIVPYLVAPYPIEEMRRVIDMSVQQPPPEQARGHLIRFAMAILTLLDLMGDDAA
;
A
#
# COMPACT_ATOMS: atom_id res chain seq x y z
N MET A 1 -1.02 -36.39 40.04
CA MET A 1 -2.12 -36.04 39.12
C MET A 1 -1.87 -34.65 38.52
N THR A 2 -0.74 -34.41 37.84
CA THR A 2 -0.31 -33.07 37.34
C THR A 2 0.66 -33.16 36.15
N ARG A 3 0.51 -34.15 35.27
CA ARG A 3 1.30 -34.23 34.01
C ARG A 3 0.43 -34.18 32.76
N GLU A 4 -0.82 -34.63 32.84
CA GLU A 4 -1.80 -34.54 31.75
C GLU A 4 -2.41 -33.14 31.56
N ALA A 5 -2.42 -32.29 32.60
CA ALA A 5 -2.90 -30.92 32.47
C ALA A 5 -1.98 -30.05 31.59
N ALA A 6 -0.66 -30.26 31.68
CA ALA A 6 0.32 -29.52 30.87
C ALA A 6 0.27 -29.95 29.39
N ALA A 7 0.03 -31.24 29.12
CA ALA A 7 -0.10 -31.74 27.75
C ALA A 7 -1.41 -31.28 27.07
N GLN A 8 -2.52 -31.15 27.83
CA GLN A 8 -3.78 -30.63 27.30
C GLN A 8 -3.75 -29.12 27.03
N MET A 9 -2.91 -28.35 27.74
CA MET A 9 -2.75 -26.92 27.46
C MET A 9 -1.91 -26.64 26.20
N SER A 10 -0.94 -27.50 25.87
CA SER A 10 -0.12 -27.35 24.67
C SER A 10 -0.88 -27.62 23.36
N GLY A 11 -1.99 -28.40 23.41
CA GLY A 11 -2.83 -28.69 22.24
C GLY A 11 -3.82 -27.58 21.87
N ARG A 12 -4.14 -26.66 22.80
CA ARG A 12 -5.03 -25.52 22.55
C ARG A 12 -4.32 -24.32 21.92
N CYS A 13 -3.05 -24.07 22.29
CA CYS A 13 -2.22 -23.06 21.61
C CYS A 13 -2.05 -23.32 20.11
N SER A 14 -2.11 -24.58 19.66
CA SER A 14 -1.88 -24.92 18.25
C SER A 14 -3.06 -24.59 17.31
N ALA A 15 -4.29 -24.51 17.83
CA ALA A 15 -5.48 -24.12 17.04
C ALA A 15 -5.69 -22.60 17.05
N ASP A 16 -5.24 -21.93 18.11
CA ASP A 16 -5.30 -20.48 18.27
C ASP A 16 -4.35 -19.75 17.31
N ASP A 17 -3.16 -20.31 17.02
CA ASP A 17 -2.22 -19.70 16.06
C ASP A 17 -2.72 -19.71 14.62
N VAL A 18 -3.36 -20.81 14.18
CA VAL A 18 -3.94 -20.90 12.82
C VAL A 18 -5.15 -19.96 12.70
N THR A 19 -5.99 -19.89 13.74
CA THR A 19 -7.15 -18.99 13.76
C THR A 19 -6.72 -17.52 13.81
N ALA A 20 -5.76 -17.18 14.67
CA ALA A 20 -5.20 -15.83 14.75
C ALA A 20 -4.50 -15.43 13.45
N GLY A 21 -3.77 -16.35 12.82
CA GLY A 21 -3.15 -16.14 11.50
C GLY A 21 -4.19 -15.83 10.42
N MET A 22 -5.28 -16.59 10.35
CA MET A 22 -6.37 -16.33 9.40
C MET A 22 -7.07 -14.98 9.64
N VAL A 23 -7.29 -14.60 10.91
CA VAL A 23 -7.91 -13.32 11.26
C VAL A 23 -7.00 -12.14 10.91
N LEU A 24 -5.71 -12.23 11.25
CA LEU A 24 -4.73 -11.19 10.91
C LEU A 24 -4.60 -11.03 9.40
N PHE A 25 -4.53 -12.14 8.66
CA PHE A 25 -4.51 -12.11 7.20
C PHE A 25 -5.77 -11.46 6.61
N GLY A 26 -6.96 -11.83 7.10
CA GLY A 26 -8.22 -11.23 6.68
C GLY A 26 -8.28 -9.73 6.97
N LEU A 27 -7.78 -9.29 8.12
CA LEU A 27 -7.72 -7.87 8.49
C LEU A 27 -6.74 -7.09 7.59
N ARG A 28 -5.54 -7.64 7.34
CA ARG A 28 -4.57 -7.03 6.41
C ARG A 28 -5.17 -6.83 5.03
N ARG A 29 -5.76 -7.88 4.46
CA ARG A 29 -6.45 -7.82 3.17
C ARG A 29 -7.60 -6.80 3.16
N SER A 30 -8.36 -6.70 4.26
CA SER A 30 -9.44 -5.72 4.38
C SER A 30 -8.91 -4.28 4.38
N LEU A 31 -7.84 -4.01 5.14
CA LEU A 31 -7.19 -2.70 5.20
C LEU A 31 -6.58 -2.32 3.84
N ALA A 32 -5.96 -3.28 3.16
CA ALA A 32 -5.38 -3.05 1.85
C ALA A 32 -6.44 -2.66 0.81
N ARG A 33 -7.58 -3.36 0.78
CA ARG A 33 -8.70 -3.02 -0.13
C ARG A 33 -9.30 -1.64 0.10
N GLU A 34 -9.18 -1.09 1.31
CA GLU A 34 -9.67 0.25 1.62
C GLU A 34 -8.77 1.37 1.05
N ALA A 35 -7.46 1.11 0.98
CA ALA A 35 -6.50 2.08 0.46
C ALA A 35 -6.11 1.87 -1.00
N VAL A 36 -6.04 0.61 -1.44
CA VAL A 36 -5.67 0.19 -2.79
C VAL A 36 -6.95 -0.05 -3.57
N THR A 37 -7.44 1.01 -4.21
CA THR A 37 -8.70 1.02 -4.96
C THR A 37 -8.45 0.85 -6.45
N ASP A 38 -9.45 0.41 -7.21
CA ASP A 38 -9.36 0.35 -8.69
C ASP A 38 -8.99 1.72 -9.29
N GLU A 39 -9.52 2.82 -8.74
CA GLU A 39 -9.16 4.19 -9.16
C GLU A 39 -7.66 4.48 -9.03
N LEU A 40 -6.98 3.89 -8.04
CA LEU A 40 -5.53 4.06 -7.89
C LEU A 40 -4.79 3.35 -9.02
N TYR A 41 -5.22 2.14 -9.38
CA TYR A 41 -4.62 1.42 -10.51
C TYR A 41 -4.92 2.09 -11.84
N ASP A 42 -6.13 2.63 -12.03
CA ASP A 42 -6.48 3.42 -13.22
C ASP A 42 -5.58 4.66 -13.35
N ASP A 43 -5.31 5.36 -12.24
CA ASP A 43 -4.39 6.50 -12.22
C ASP A 43 -2.94 6.09 -12.51
N LEU A 44 -2.48 4.95 -11.98
CA LEU A 44 -1.15 4.42 -12.27
C LEU A 44 -1.03 4.02 -13.75
N GLU A 45 -2.04 3.36 -14.31
CA GLU A 45 -2.07 3.00 -15.74
C GLU A 45 -2.11 4.23 -16.63
N ALA A 46 -2.89 5.26 -16.27
CA ALA A 46 -2.95 6.52 -17.00
C ALA A 46 -1.59 7.27 -17.06
N VAL A 47 -0.69 7.00 -16.11
CA VAL A 47 0.64 7.65 -16.01
C VAL A 47 1.78 6.76 -16.50
N LEU A 48 1.74 5.47 -16.19
CA LEU A 48 2.83 4.51 -16.39
C LEU A 48 2.56 3.49 -17.50
N GLY A 49 1.34 3.41 -18.00
CA GLY A 49 0.94 2.48 -19.06
C GLY A 49 1.77 2.68 -20.34
N GLU A 50 1.83 1.65 -21.18
CA GLU A 50 2.65 1.63 -22.41
C GLU A 50 2.36 2.81 -23.34
N ASN A 51 1.09 3.23 -23.40
CA ASN A 51 0.62 4.35 -24.22
C ASN A 51 0.29 5.61 -23.40
N ALA A 52 0.71 5.66 -22.13
CA ALA A 52 0.36 6.73 -21.20
C ALA A 52 0.91 8.09 -21.64
N LYS A 53 -0.01 8.97 -22.04
CA LYS A 53 0.23 10.39 -22.32
C LYS A 53 -0.89 11.22 -21.70
N PRO A 54 -0.89 11.37 -20.35
CA PRO A 54 -1.89 12.20 -19.69
C PRO A 54 -1.80 13.61 -20.26
N ALA A 55 -2.95 14.18 -20.60
CA ALA A 55 -3.02 15.53 -21.11
C ALA A 55 -2.57 16.52 -20.02
N PRO A 56 -2.00 17.69 -20.39
CA PRO A 56 -1.47 18.64 -19.41
C PRO A 56 -2.49 19.10 -18.35
N ASP A 57 -3.78 19.12 -18.70
CA ASP A 57 -4.90 19.44 -17.83
C ASP A 57 -5.32 18.29 -16.91
N GLU A 58 -5.01 17.04 -17.26
CA GLU A 58 -5.26 15.85 -16.43
C GLU A 58 -4.20 15.66 -15.35
N VAL A 59 -2.95 16.10 -15.61
CA VAL A 59 -1.80 15.94 -14.71
C VAL A 59 -2.07 16.41 -13.28
N PRO A 60 -2.64 17.62 -13.03
CA PRO A 60 -2.93 18.07 -11.67
C PRO A 60 -3.98 17.19 -10.96
N ALA A 61 -5.02 16.77 -11.69
CA ALA A 61 -6.10 15.97 -11.14
C ALA A 61 -5.63 14.56 -10.72
N ILE A 62 -4.82 13.92 -11.56
CA ILE A 62 -4.18 12.64 -11.23
C ILE A 62 -3.23 12.83 -10.03
N ALA A 63 -2.41 13.89 -10.03
CA ALA A 63 -1.50 14.17 -8.91
C ALA A 63 -2.25 14.40 -7.58
N ASP A 64 -3.41 15.06 -7.60
CA ASP A 64 -4.27 15.22 -6.43
C ASP A 64 -4.83 13.88 -5.93
N ARG A 65 -5.23 12.98 -6.83
CA ARG A 65 -5.70 11.63 -6.47
C ARG A 65 -4.59 10.78 -5.86
N LEU A 66 -3.40 10.76 -6.47
CA LEU A 66 -2.24 10.05 -5.92
C LEU A 66 -1.82 10.59 -4.54
N ARG A 67 -1.96 11.91 -4.30
CA ARG A 67 -1.76 12.50 -2.96
C ARG A 67 -2.76 11.96 -1.95
N ARG A 68 -4.05 11.89 -2.30
CA ARG A 68 -5.07 11.29 -1.41
C ARG A 68 -4.82 9.82 -1.14
N ALA A 69 -4.43 9.05 -2.17
CA ALA A 69 -4.05 7.65 -2.02
C ALA A 69 -2.86 7.48 -1.08
N THR A 70 -1.84 8.35 -1.21
CA THR A 70 -0.69 8.37 -0.31
C THR A 70 -1.08 8.54 1.15
N THR A 71 -2.02 9.44 1.47
CA THR A 71 -2.51 9.61 2.85
C THR A 71 -3.04 8.30 3.43
N LYS A 72 -3.84 7.56 2.64
CA LYS A 72 -4.35 6.25 3.07
C LYS A 72 -3.23 5.23 3.22
N LEU A 73 -2.30 5.16 2.28
CA LEU A 73 -1.16 4.23 2.31
C LEU A 73 -0.30 4.45 3.57
N VAL A 74 -0.05 5.70 3.96
CA VAL A 74 0.68 6.05 5.19
C VAL A 74 0.02 5.47 6.44
N GLU A 75 -1.30 5.43 6.48
CA GLU A 75 -2.05 4.89 7.62
C GLU A 75 -1.98 3.37 7.67
N ILE A 76 -2.00 2.68 6.52
CA ILE A 76 -2.16 1.22 6.47
C ILE A 76 -0.85 0.42 6.34
N VAL A 77 0.17 0.96 5.66
CA VAL A 77 1.43 0.23 5.36
C VAL A 77 2.11 -0.34 6.61
N PRO A 78 2.13 0.35 7.78
CA PRO A 78 2.71 -0.23 9.01
C PRO A 78 2.11 -1.58 9.43
N TYR A 79 0.90 -1.90 8.98
CA TYR A 79 0.19 -3.12 9.32
C TYR A 79 0.32 -4.21 8.24
N LEU A 80 0.73 -3.84 7.03
CA LEU A 80 0.78 -4.73 5.86
C LEU A 80 2.21 -5.18 5.53
N VAL A 81 3.20 -4.30 5.67
CA VAL A 81 4.57 -4.59 5.23
C VAL A 81 5.49 -4.76 6.44
N ALA A 82 6.14 -5.92 6.53
CA ALA A 82 7.12 -6.23 7.57
C ALA A 82 8.42 -6.78 6.93
N PRO A 83 9.59 -6.17 7.20
CA PRO A 83 9.82 -4.98 8.02
C PRO A 83 9.24 -3.70 7.37
N TYR A 84 8.96 -2.67 8.18
CA TYR A 84 8.39 -1.41 7.68
C TYR A 84 9.31 -0.71 6.66
N PRO A 85 8.82 -0.37 5.45
CA PRO A 85 9.64 0.14 4.36
C PRO A 85 9.89 1.66 4.51
N ILE A 86 10.81 2.02 5.39
CA ILE A 86 11.05 3.42 5.79
C ILE A 86 11.41 4.31 4.60
N GLU A 87 12.27 3.85 3.70
CA GLU A 87 12.81 4.68 2.61
C GLU A 87 11.76 4.91 1.51
N GLU A 88 10.99 3.88 1.17
CA GLU A 88 9.89 3.96 0.22
C GLU A 88 8.77 4.86 0.75
N MET A 89 8.42 4.72 2.04
CA MET A 89 7.43 5.58 2.68
C MET A 89 7.86 7.04 2.71
N ARG A 90 9.12 7.32 3.09
CA ARG A 90 9.67 8.68 3.03
C ARG A 90 9.58 9.26 1.62
N ARG A 91 9.98 8.47 0.62
CA ARG A 91 9.96 8.90 -0.78
C ARG A 91 8.55 9.27 -1.27
N VAL A 92 7.56 8.43 -0.97
CA VAL A 92 6.17 8.67 -1.37
C VAL A 92 5.60 9.90 -0.64
N ILE A 93 5.88 10.04 0.66
CA ILE A 93 5.49 11.22 1.45
C ILE A 93 6.12 12.49 0.88
N ASP A 94 7.42 12.51 0.62
CA ASP A 94 8.14 13.66 0.09
C ASP A 94 7.60 14.09 -1.28
N MET A 95 7.26 13.14 -2.15
CA MET A 95 6.66 13.44 -3.46
C MET A 95 5.22 13.97 -3.33
N SER A 96 4.48 13.52 -2.32
CA SER A 96 3.09 13.92 -2.09
C SER A 96 2.94 15.37 -1.62
N VAL A 97 3.97 15.98 -1.04
CA VAL A 97 3.92 17.38 -0.58
C VAL A 97 4.50 18.35 -1.59
N GLN A 98 5.18 17.85 -2.63
CA GLN A 98 5.78 18.67 -3.68
C GLN A 98 4.72 19.20 -4.65
N GLN A 99 4.83 20.50 -4.95
CA GLN A 99 4.07 21.17 -6.01
C GLN A 99 5.04 21.65 -7.09
N PRO A 100 5.38 20.80 -8.06
CA PRO A 100 6.30 21.16 -9.13
C PRO A 100 5.70 22.24 -10.05
N PRO A 101 6.53 23.07 -10.70
CA PRO A 101 6.06 23.98 -11.73
C PRO A 101 5.55 23.20 -12.96
N PRO A 102 4.68 23.80 -13.81
CA PRO A 102 3.99 23.09 -14.90
C PRO A 102 4.93 22.36 -15.86
N GLU A 103 6.12 22.90 -16.11
CA GLU A 103 7.13 22.32 -17.02
C GLU A 103 7.70 21.00 -16.47
N GLN A 104 7.66 20.82 -15.15
CA GLN A 104 8.16 19.64 -14.45
C GLN A 104 7.04 18.72 -13.94
N ALA A 105 5.79 19.17 -13.98
CA ALA A 105 4.64 18.49 -13.40
C ALA A 105 4.47 17.05 -13.92
N ARG A 106 4.58 16.84 -15.24
CA ARG A 106 4.51 15.48 -15.82
C ARG A 106 5.64 14.58 -15.33
N GLY A 107 6.88 15.09 -15.30
CA GLY A 107 8.04 14.33 -14.86
C GLY A 107 7.96 13.98 -13.36
N HIS A 108 7.44 14.90 -12.54
CA HIS A 108 7.15 14.65 -11.13
C HIS A 108 6.07 13.58 -10.97
N LEU A 109 4.96 13.70 -11.71
CA LEU A 109 3.85 12.75 -11.66
C LEU A 109 4.30 11.32 -11.97
N ILE A 110 5.12 11.13 -13.01
CA ILE A 110 5.68 9.82 -13.36
C ILE A 110 6.53 9.24 -12.22
N ARG A 111 7.40 10.06 -11.61
CA ARG A 111 8.23 9.61 -10.47
C ARG A 111 7.38 9.28 -9.25
N PHE A 112 6.33 10.05 -9.02
CA PHE A 112 5.41 9.83 -7.92
C PHE A 112 4.61 8.54 -8.08
N ALA A 113 4.06 8.31 -9.28
CA ALA A 113 3.38 7.07 -9.64
C ALA A 113 4.33 5.85 -9.49
N MET A 114 5.58 5.95 -9.96
CA MET A 114 6.57 4.87 -9.78
C MET A 114 6.87 4.59 -8.31
N ALA A 115 6.99 5.61 -7.46
CA ALA A 115 7.22 5.43 -6.04
C ALA A 115 6.04 4.73 -5.35
N ILE A 116 4.81 5.08 -5.72
CA ILE A 116 3.61 4.41 -5.25
C ILE A 116 3.60 2.95 -5.71
N LEU A 117 3.89 2.68 -6.99
CA LEU A 117 3.92 1.32 -7.51
C LEU A 117 4.96 0.44 -6.78
N THR A 118 6.16 0.98 -6.53
CA THR A 118 7.18 0.28 -5.71
C THR A 118 6.67 -0.05 -4.32
N LEU A 119 5.92 0.86 -3.69
CA LEU A 119 5.32 0.61 -2.37
C LEU A 119 4.23 -0.47 -2.43
N LEU A 120 3.40 -0.47 -3.48
CA LEU A 120 2.40 -1.52 -3.70
C LEU A 120 3.06 -2.89 -3.95
N ASP A 121 4.17 -2.93 -4.69
CA ASP A 121 4.93 -4.17 -4.91
C ASP A 121 5.45 -4.78 -3.61
N LEU A 122 5.82 -3.93 -2.63
CA LEU A 122 6.25 -4.38 -1.30
C LEU A 122 5.10 -4.93 -0.45
N MET A 123 3.86 -4.53 -0.72
CA MET A 123 2.67 -5.08 -0.07
C MET A 123 2.32 -6.48 -0.57
N GLY A 124 2.76 -6.85 -1.79
CA GLY A 124 2.58 -8.19 -2.34
C GLY A 124 1.11 -8.62 -2.40
N ASP A 125 0.82 -9.87 -2.01
CA ASP A 125 -0.52 -10.46 -2.07
C ASP A 125 -1.56 -9.76 -1.18
N ASP A 126 -1.12 -8.96 -0.20
CA ASP A 126 -2.04 -8.15 0.60
C ASP A 126 -2.66 -7.03 -0.25
N ALA A 127 -2.02 -6.57 -1.33
CA ALA A 127 -2.53 -5.54 -2.23
C ALA A 127 -3.58 -6.02 -3.26
N ALA A 128 -3.74 -7.35 -3.44
CA ALA A 128 -4.60 -7.97 -4.46
C ALA A 128 -5.96 -8.48 -3.93
#